data_AF-A0AAN9B1Z7-F1
#
_entry.id   AF-A0AAN9B1Z7-F1
#
_cell.length_a   1.000
_cell.length_b   1.000
_cell.length_c   1.000
_cell.angle_alpha   90.00
_cell.angle_beta   90.00
_cell.angle_gamma   90.00
#
_symmetry.space_group_name_H-M   'P 1'
#
loop_
_entity.id
_entity.type
_entity.pdbx_description
1 polymer ?
#
loop_
_entity_poly.entity_id
_entity_poly.type
_entity_poly.pdbx_seq_one_letter_code
_entity_poly.pdbx_strand_id
1 'polypeptide(L)'
;MNAQVQNITRAVNFELRRIGSIRHYLSEEAALTLVSAFILSRLDYCNALLYGCPQYLLNRLQKLQNNAARLVLRVRESEHISPHLQALHWLPIESRIKYKIACLSRAGLG
;
A
#
# COMPACT_ATOMS: atom_id res chain seq x y z
N MET A 1 3.85 -15.98 7.87
CA MET A 1 3.61 -14.53 8.04
C MET A 1 4.86 -13.67 7.78
N ASN A 2 5.94 -13.83 8.56
CA ASN A 2 7.16 -13.00 8.43
C ASN A 2 7.80 -13.03 7.04
N ALA A 3 8.00 -14.23 6.47
CA ALA A 3 8.57 -14.37 5.12
C ALA A 3 7.71 -13.67 4.05
N GLN A 4 6.37 -13.75 4.17
CA GLN A 4 5.44 -13.07 3.27
C GLN A 4 5.61 -11.55 3.35
N VAL A 5 5.61 -10.98 4.57
CA VAL A 5 5.81 -9.54 4.77
C VAL A 5 7.18 -9.09 4.25
N GLN A 6 8.24 -9.90 4.44
CA GLN A 6 9.57 -9.60 3.90
C GLN A 6 9.58 -9.61 2.37
N ASN A 7 8.94 -10.58 1.73
CA ASN A 7 8.85 -10.66 0.27
C ASN A 7 8.09 -9.47 -0.31
N ILE A 8 6.93 -9.12 0.28
CA ILE A 8 6.17 -7.92 -0.09
C ILE A 8 7.03 -6.67 0.10
N THR A 9 7.75 -6.57 1.22
CA THR A 9 8.62 -5.42 1.53
C THR A 9 9.73 -5.26 0.48
N ARG A 10 10.38 -6.34 0.07
CA ARG A 10 11.42 -6.31 -0.97
C ARG A 10 10.84 -5.86 -2.31
N ALA A 11 9.74 -6.47 -2.73
CA ALA A 11 9.08 -6.14 -4.00
C ALA A 11 8.62 -4.68 -4.04
N VAL A 12 7.94 -4.20 -2.99
CA VAL A 12 7.44 -2.82 -2.95
C VAL A 12 8.58 -1.81 -2.91
N ASN A 13 9.65 -2.06 -2.16
CA ASN A 13 10.81 -1.16 -2.16
C ASN A 13 11.53 -1.12 -3.51
N PHE A 14 11.54 -2.23 -4.25
CA PHE A 14 12.05 -2.25 -5.62
C PHE A 14 11.21 -1.35 -6.53
N GLU A 15 9.89 -1.50 -6.52
CA GLU A 15 8.99 -0.67 -7.34
C GLU A 15 8.99 0.80 -6.93
N LEU A 16 9.09 1.11 -5.62
CA LEU A 16 9.22 2.49 -5.14
C LEU A 16 10.46 3.17 -5.72
N ARG A 17 11.61 2.49 -5.75
CA ARG A 17 12.83 3.04 -6.33
C ARG A 17 12.72 3.20 -7.85
N ARG A 18 12.13 2.20 -8.51
CA ARG A 18 11.95 2.18 -9.96
C ARG A 18 10.99 3.26 -10.45
N ILE A 19 9.86 3.47 -9.79
CA ILE A 19 8.93 4.56 -10.11
C ILE A 19 9.53 5.90 -9.65
N GLY A 20 10.22 5.92 -8.51
CA GLY A 20 10.94 7.08 -7.98
C GLY A 20 11.94 7.68 -8.97
N SER A 21 12.72 6.85 -9.65
CA SER A 21 13.74 7.33 -10.61
C SER A 21 13.17 8.04 -11.84
N ILE A 22 11.92 7.74 -12.20
CA ILE A 22 11.21 8.38 -13.32
C ILE A 22 10.14 9.36 -12.86
N ARG A 23 9.96 9.57 -11.55
CA ARG A 23 8.82 10.30 -11.00
C ARG A 23 8.72 11.72 -11.54
N HIS A 24 9.83 12.40 -11.81
CA HIS A 24 9.85 13.77 -12.33
C HIS A 24 9.26 13.90 -13.73
N TYR A 25 9.28 12.83 -14.53
CA TYR A 25 8.69 12.78 -15.87
C TYR A 25 7.21 12.40 -15.92
N LEU A 26 6.62 12.03 -14.77
CA LEU A 26 5.24 11.54 -14.71
C LEU A 26 4.28 12.62 -14.22
N SER A 27 3.07 12.65 -14.78
CA SER A 27 1.93 13.31 -14.14
C SER A 27 1.58 12.60 -12.83
N GLU A 28 0.81 13.28 -11.97
CA GLU A 28 0.31 12.67 -10.73
C GLU A 28 -0.58 11.46 -11.01
N GLU A 29 -1.50 11.57 -11.97
CA GLU A 29 -2.40 10.48 -12.39
C GLU A 29 -1.64 9.26 -12.93
N ALA A 30 -0.59 9.50 -13.74
CA ALA A 30 0.25 8.42 -14.24
C ALA A 30 1.03 7.74 -13.10
N ALA A 31 1.57 8.52 -12.17
CA ALA A 31 2.24 7.98 -10.99
C ALA A 31 1.28 7.18 -10.11
N LEU A 32 0.07 7.69 -9.89
CA LEU A 32 -1.00 7.00 -9.16
C LEU A 32 -1.35 5.65 -9.82
N THR A 33 -1.47 5.63 -11.14
CA THR A 33 -1.76 4.42 -11.92
C THR A 33 -0.65 3.38 -11.75
N LEU A 34 0.62 3.77 -11.91
CA LEU A 34 1.76 2.88 -11.73
C LEU A 34 1.86 2.35 -10.30
N VAL A 35 1.70 3.21 -9.30
CA VAL A 35 1.74 2.81 -7.89
C VAL A 35 0.59 1.87 -7.55
N SER A 36 -0.60 2.11 -8.10
CA SER A 36 -1.74 1.20 -7.93
C SER A 36 -1.47 -0.17 -8.54
N ALA A 37 -0.96 -0.19 -9.77
CA ALA A 37 -0.70 -1.43 -10.51
C ALA A 37 0.45 -2.26 -9.92
N PHE A 38 1.54 -1.63 -9.47
CA PHE A 38 2.76 -2.33 -9.05
C PHE A 38 2.97 -2.43 -7.54
N ILE A 39 2.43 -1.49 -6.75
CA ILE A 39 2.63 -1.45 -5.30
C ILE A 39 1.36 -1.87 -4.55
N LEU A 40 0.22 -1.22 -4.82
CA LEU A 40 -1.01 -1.54 -4.09
C LEU A 40 -1.46 -2.97 -4.35
N SER A 41 -1.35 -3.45 -5.60
CA SER A 41 -1.62 -4.85 -5.95
C SER A 41 -0.82 -5.84 -5.10
N ARG A 42 0.46 -5.54 -4.81
CA ARG A 42 1.32 -6.37 -3.94
C ARG A 42 0.89 -6.32 -2.48
N LEU A 43 0.43 -5.15 -2.02
CA LEU A 43 -0.10 -4.96 -0.66
C LEU A 43 -1.50 -5.60 -0.49
N ASP A 44 -2.26 -5.75 -1.57
CA ASP A 44 -3.57 -6.41 -1.58
C ASP A 44 -3.51 -7.92 -1.76
N TYR A 45 -2.43 -8.42 -2.36
CA TYR A 45 -2.29 -9.83 -2.66
C TYR A 45 -2.30 -10.66 -1.38
N CYS A 46 -3.34 -11.50 -1.24
CA CYS A 46 -3.58 -12.36 -0.08
C CYS A 46 -3.54 -11.62 1.27
N ASN A 47 -3.89 -10.33 1.30
CA ASN A 47 -3.79 -9.54 2.52
C ASN A 47 -4.76 -9.99 3.63
N ALA A 48 -5.85 -10.69 3.30
CA ALA A 48 -6.74 -11.32 4.27
C ALA A 48 -6.02 -12.29 5.22
N LEU A 49 -4.96 -12.96 4.74
CA LEU A 49 -4.15 -13.88 5.56
C LEU A 49 -3.29 -13.16 6.62
N LEU A 50 -3.18 -11.83 6.54
CA LEU A 50 -2.45 -11.01 7.51
C LEU A 50 -3.33 -10.60 8.70
N TYR A 51 -4.58 -11.05 8.76
CA TYR A 51 -5.44 -10.83 9.92
C TYR A 51 -4.84 -11.46 11.18
N GLY A 52 -4.92 -10.74 12.32
CA GLY A 52 -4.32 -11.19 13.59
C GLY A 52 -2.78 -11.17 13.63
N CYS A 53 -2.13 -10.64 12.59
CA CYS A 53 -0.67 -10.47 12.56
C CYS A 53 -0.19 -9.49 13.64
N PRO A 54 1.02 -9.69 14.20
CA PRO A 54 1.64 -8.70 15.09
C PRO A 54 1.68 -7.29 14.50
N GLN A 55 1.34 -6.29 15.32
CA GLN A 55 1.20 -4.89 14.88
C GLN A 55 2.47 -4.33 14.23
N TYR A 56 3.67 -4.73 14.68
CA TYR A 56 4.92 -4.23 14.11
C TYR A 56 5.09 -4.59 12.62
N LEU A 57 4.52 -5.71 12.18
CA LEU A 57 4.52 -6.13 10.77
C LEU A 57 3.53 -5.32 9.95
N LEU A 58 2.33 -5.07 10.50
CA LEU A 58 1.34 -4.19 9.87
C LEU A 58 1.90 -2.77 9.73
N ASN A 59 2.57 -2.27 10.76
CA ASN A 59 3.24 -0.96 10.75
C ASN A 59 4.33 -0.88 9.68
N ARG A 60 5.06 -1.98 9.42
CA ARG A 60 6.03 -2.03 8.32
C ARG A 60 5.35 -1.89 6.96
N LEU A 61 4.24 -2.58 6.73
CA LEU A 61 3.46 -2.43 5.49
C LEU A 61 2.84 -1.04 5.38
N GLN A 62 2.38 -0.45 6.49
CA GLN A 62 1.83 0.90 6.50
C GLN A 62 2.89 1.92 6.08
N LYS A 63 4.14 1.80 6.54
CA LYS A 63 5.23 2.66 6.09
C LYS A 63 5.45 2.58 4.58
N LEU A 64 5.34 1.40 3.98
CA LEU A 64 5.46 1.23 2.53
C LEU A 64 4.31 1.93 1.78
N GLN A 65 3.07 1.77 2.26
CA GLN A 65 1.91 2.47 1.69
C GLN A 65 2.07 3.99 1.81
N ASN A 66 2.53 4.47 2.96
CA ASN A 66 2.79 5.89 3.19
C ASN A 66 3.81 6.43 2.19
N ASN A 67 4.94 5.73 2.01
CA ASN A 67 5.96 6.13 1.04
C ASN A 67 5.44 6.10 -0.40
N ALA A 68 4.55 5.17 -0.73
CA ALA A 68 3.88 5.13 -2.02
C ALA A 68 2.97 6.36 -2.23
N ALA A 69 2.18 6.74 -1.22
CA ALA A 69 1.36 7.95 -1.29
C ALA A 69 2.23 9.21 -1.42
N ARG A 70 3.34 9.28 -0.66
CA ARG A 70 4.31 10.37 -0.78
C ARG A 70 4.92 10.46 -2.17
N LEU A 71 5.24 9.31 -2.77
CA LEU A 71 5.78 9.24 -4.11
C LEU A 71 4.78 9.78 -5.15
N VAL A 72 3.50 9.43 -5.03
CA VAL A 72 2.44 9.94 -5.92
C VAL A 72 2.31 11.46 -5.77
N LEU A 73 2.10 11.95 -4.56
CA LEU A 73 1.77 13.35 -4.30
C LEU A 73 2.98 14.30 -4.18
N ARG A 74 4.21 13.76 -4.21
CA ARG A 74 5.47 14.50 -3.99
C ARG A 74 5.48 15.33 -2.69
N VAL A 75 4.87 14.81 -1.64
CA VAL A 75 4.81 15.45 -0.32
C VAL A 75 6.06 15.15 0.50
N ARG A 76 6.40 16.07 1.41
CA ARG A 76 7.59 15.97 2.25
C ARG A 76 7.42 14.86 3.30
N GLU A 77 8.54 14.32 3.79
CA GLU A 77 8.51 13.29 4.82
C GLU A 77 7.94 13.78 6.16
N SER A 78 8.12 15.07 6.47
CA SER A 78 7.62 15.72 7.68
C SER A 78 6.11 15.97 7.68
N GLU A 79 5.45 15.89 6.52
CA GLU A 79 4.01 16.10 6.42
C GLU A 79 3.23 14.91 6.97
N HIS A 80 2.11 15.21 7.63
CA HIS A 80 1.24 14.20 8.20
C HIS A 80 0.55 13.41 7.08
N ILE A 81 0.67 12.08 7.10
CA ILE A 81 0.29 11.25 5.96
C ILE A 81 -1.22 11.02 5.82
N SER A 82 -1.98 11.09 6.92
CA SER A 82 -3.41 10.79 6.91
C SER A 82 -4.26 11.62 5.92
N PRO A 83 -4.11 12.97 5.82
CA PRO A 83 -4.86 13.74 4.82
C PRO A 83 -4.54 13.32 3.38
N HIS A 84 -3.29 12.92 3.10
CA HIS A 84 -2.87 12.47 1.78
C HIS A 84 -3.47 11.10 1.41
N LEU A 85 -3.55 10.17 2.37
CA LEU A 85 -4.25 8.91 2.15
C LEU A 85 -5.74 9.13 1.88
N GLN A 86 -6.37 10.08 2.59
CA GLN A 86 -7.78 10.42 2.34
C GLN A 86 -8.00 11.04 0.96
N ALA A 87 -7.13 11.96 0.54
CA ALA A 87 -7.18 12.58 -0.79
C ALA A 87 -7.04 11.54 -1.92
N LEU A 88 -6.21 10.50 -1.71
CA LEU A 88 -6.07 9.37 -2.64
C LEU A 88 -7.19 8.31 -2.51
N HIS A 89 -8.11 8.47 -1.56
CA HIS A 89 -9.10 7.46 -1.17
C HIS A 89 -8.49 6.12 -0.75
N TRP A 90 -7.29 6.14 -0.17
CA TRP A 90 -6.58 4.94 0.29
C TRP A 90 -6.85 4.66 1.76
N LEU A 91 -7.41 3.48 2.03
CA LEU A 91 -7.54 2.97 3.39
C LEU A 91 -6.17 2.61 3.99
N PRO A 92 -5.92 2.80 5.30
CA PRO A 92 -4.76 2.22 5.99
C PRO A 92 -4.72 0.68 5.86
N ILE A 93 -3.52 0.09 5.95
CA ILE A 93 -3.30 -1.36 5.73
C ILE A 93 -4.24 -2.24 6.56
N GLU A 94 -4.41 -1.95 7.85
CA GLU A 94 -5.28 -2.74 8.70
C GLU A 94 -6.75 -2.70 8.23
N SER A 95 -7.23 -1.52 7.87
CA SER A 95 -8.58 -1.33 7.32
C SER A 95 -8.74 -2.04 5.97
N ARG A 96 -7.71 -2.07 5.13
CA ARG A 96 -7.72 -2.82 3.85
C ARG A 96 -7.87 -4.32 4.08
N ILE A 97 -7.19 -4.87 5.10
CA ILE A 97 -7.31 -6.28 5.48
C ILE A 97 -8.74 -6.58 5.93
N LYS A 98 -9.29 -5.77 6.84
CA LYS A 98 -10.68 -5.91 7.31
C LYS A 98 -11.69 -5.83 6.16
N TYR A 99 -11.51 -4.87 5.26
CA TYR A 99 -12.33 -4.73 4.06
C TYR A 99 -12.26 -5.97 3.17
N LYS A 100 -11.06 -6.51 2.91
CA LYS A 100 -10.91 -7.73 2.09
C LYS A 100 -11.64 -8.91 2.70
N ILE A 101 -11.52 -9.12 4.01
CA ILE A 101 -12.22 -10.21 4.71
C ILE A 101 -13.74 -10.05 4.57
N ALA A 102 -14.26 -8.84 4.79
CA ALA A 102 -15.68 -8.56 4.62
C ALA A 102 -16.18 -8.80 3.18
N CYS A 103 -15.37 -8.47 2.17
CA CYS A 103 -15.70 -8.78 0.78
C CYS A 103 -15.74 -10.29 0.51
N LEU A 104 -14.77 -11.04 1.05
CA LEU A 104 -14.69 -12.50 0.86
C LEU A 104 -15.81 -13.24 1.60
N SER A 105 -16.13 -12.84 2.84
CA SER A 105 -17.20 -13.44 3.62
C SER A 105 -18.56 -13.24 2.96
N ARG A 106 -18.82 -12.04 2.42
CA ARG A 106 -20.04 -11.76 1.65
C ARG A 106 -20.13 -12.61 0.37
N ALA A 107 -19.01 -12.78 -0.34
CA ALA A 107 -18.99 -13.54 -1.59
C ALA A 107 -19.22 -15.05 -1.40
N GLY A 108 -18.89 -15.60 -0.22
CA GLY A 108 -19.13 -17.01 0.10
C GLY A 108 -20.55 -17.35 0.59
N LEU A 109 -21.41 -16.34 0.74
CA LEU A 109 -22.79 -16.47 1.23
C LEU A 109 -23.84 -16.32 0.11
N GLY A 110 -23.43 -16.37 -1.16
CA GLY A 110 -24.29 -16.25 -2.34
C GLY A 110 -24.35 -17.54 -3.16
#